data_AF-A0A9D0L8M1-F1
#
_entry.id   AF-A0A9D0L8M1-F1
#
_cell.length_a   1.000
_cell.length_b   1.000
_cell.length_c   1.000
_cell.angle_alpha   90.00
_cell.angle_beta   90.00
_cell.angle_gamma   90.00
#
_symmetry.space_group_name_H-M   'P 1'
#
loop_
_entity.id
_entity.type
_entity.pdbx_description
1 polymer ?
#
loop_
_entity_poly.entity_id
_entity_poly.type
_entity_poly.pdbx_seq_one_letter_code
_entity_poly.pdbx_strand_id
1 'polypeptide(L)' 'IVVWKLPGSNLDHIGICSNRVNGDAEPLIIHNVGAGAKEEDVLREYYIVDHFRVFK' A
#
# COMPACT_ATOMS: atom_id res chain seq x y z
N ILE A 1 -3.52 1.21 -7.44
CA ILE A 1 -2.50 0.23 -7.03
C ILE A 1 -1.24 1.01 -6.69
N VAL A 2 -0.62 0.73 -5.55
CA VAL A 2 0.70 1.24 -5.16
C VAL A 2 1.69 0.08 -5.17
N VAL A 3 2.92 0.33 -5.60
CA VAL A 3 4.01 -0.65 -5.59
C VAL A 3 5.05 -0.20 -4.58
N TRP A 4 5.50 -1.13 -3.74
CA TRP A 4 6.53 -0.90 -2.74
C TRP A 4 7.73 -1.81 -2.94
N LYS A 5 8.89 -1.36 -2.42
CA LYS A 5 9.96 -2.25 -1.97
C LYS A 5 9.86 -2.45 -0.46
N LEU A 6 9.74 -3.71 -0.03
CA LEU A 6 9.74 -4.04 1.39
C LEU A 6 11.14 -3.95 1.99
N PRO A 7 11.31 -3.33 3.18
CA PRO A 7 12.59 -3.23 3.84
C PRO A 7 13.11 -4.62 4.26
N GLY A 8 14.44 -4.76 4.31
CA GLY A 8 15.12 -6.00 4.69
C GLY A 8 15.15 -7.06 3.58
N SER A 9 14.01 -7.43 3.01
CA SER A 9 13.91 -8.47 1.97
C SER A 9 14.10 -7.95 0.54
N ASN A 10 13.90 -6.64 0.32
CA ASN A 10 13.91 -6.00 -1.00
C ASN A 10 12.92 -6.62 -2.01
N LEU A 11 11.91 -7.31 -1.50
CA LEU A 11 10.84 -7.88 -2.31
C LEU A 11 9.91 -6.78 -2.81
N ASP A 12 9.46 -6.93 -4.05
CA ASP A 12 8.35 -6.12 -4.56
C ASP A 12 7.05 -6.55 -3.88
N HIS A 13 6.24 -5.56 -3.51
CA HIS A 13 4.90 -5.79 -2.97
C HIS A 13 3.93 -4.78 -3.55
N ILE A 14 2.64 -5.13 -3.57
CA ILE A 14 1.59 -4.25 -4.04
C ILE A 14 0.55 -4.00 -2.95
N GLY A 15 -0.03 -2.81 -2.99
CA GLY A 15 -1.21 -2.44 -2.20
C GLY A 15 -2.32 -1.90 -3.09
N ILE A 16 -3.57 -2.07 -2.64
CA ILE A 16 -4.74 -1.46 -3.27
C ILE A 16 -5.18 -0.29 -2.42
N CYS A 17 -5.23 0.91 -3.01
CA CYS A 17 -5.75 2.10 -2.34
C CYS A 17 -7.24 1.89 -2.04
N SER A 18 -7.61 2.03 -0.77
CA SER A 18 -9.00 2.01 -0.33
C SER A 18 -9.69 3.35 -0.62
N ASN A 19 -11.01 3.33 -0.56
CA ASN A 19 -11.83 4.54 -0.52
C ASN A 19 -11.90 5.15 0.89
N ARG A 20 -11.44 4.44 1.93
CA ARG A 20 -11.29 4.96 3.29
C ARG A 20 -9.98 5.73 3.40
N VAL A 21 -9.98 6.78 4.21
CA VAL A 21 -8.80 7.63 4.44
C VAL A 21 -8.46 7.72 5.92
N ASN A 22 -7.19 8.01 6.22
CA ASN A 22 -6.71 8.35 7.56
C ASN A 22 -7.05 9.82 7.93
N GLY A 23 -6.54 10.30 9.06
CA GLY A 23 -6.77 11.67 9.54
C GLY A 23 -6.21 12.76 8.62
N ASP A 24 -5.20 12.43 7.81
CA ASP A 24 -4.52 13.34 6.88
C ASP A 24 -5.11 13.27 5.45
N ALA A 25 -6.29 12.64 5.30
CA ALA A 25 -6.95 12.38 4.03
C ALA A 25 -6.14 11.52 3.04
N GLU A 26 -5.20 10.71 3.53
CA GLU A 26 -4.48 9.73 2.73
C GLU A 26 -5.24 8.40 2.70
N PRO A 27 -5.30 7.69 1.56
CA PRO A 27 -6.02 6.43 1.48
C PRO A 27 -5.37 5.36 2.37
N LEU A 28 -6.19 4.64 3.12
CA LEU A 28 -5.78 3.37 3.72
C LEU A 28 -5.45 2.38 2.61
N ILE A 29 -4.59 1.41 2.91
CA ILE A 29 -4.14 0.42 1.93
C ILE A 29 -4.64 -0.96 2.31
N ILE A 30 -5.25 -1.64 1.35
CA ILE A 30 -5.53 -3.07 1.42
C ILE A 30 -4.29 -3.82 0.92
N HIS A 31 -3.69 -4.64 1.77
CA HIS A 31 -2.49 -5.42 1.46
C HIS A 31 -2.47 -6.72 2.26
N ASN A 32 -1.49 -7.58 1.97
CA ASN A 32 -1.27 -8.83 2.71
C ASN A 32 0.22 -8.96 3.05
N VAL A 33 0.73 -7.98 3.80
CA VAL A 33 2.10 -8.00 4.34
C VAL A 33 2.03 -8.58 5.75
N GLY A 34 2.81 -9.63 6.00
CA GLY A 34 2.87 -10.26 7.33
C GLY A 34 1.69 -11.21 7.57
N ALA A 35 0.90 -10.94 8.60
CA ALA A 35 -0.05 -11.89 9.19
C ALA A 35 -1.46 -11.88 8.55
N GLY A 36 -1.54 -11.86 7.23
CA GLY A 36 -2.82 -11.93 6.49
C GLY A 36 -3.25 -10.60 5.89
N ALA A 37 -4.40 -10.64 5.19
CA ALA A 37 -4.96 -9.49 4.50
C ALA A 37 -5.53 -8.48 5.50
N LYS A 38 -5.20 -7.21 5.31
CA LYS A 38 -5.60 -6.12 6.19
C LYS A 38 -5.84 -4.83 5.41
N GLU A 39 -6.55 -3.90 6.04
CA GLU A 39 -6.69 -2.51 5.61
C GLU A 39 -6.06 -1.61 6.67
N GLU A 40 -4.87 -1.07 6.39
CA GLU A 40 -4.04 -0.35 7.37
C GLU A 40 -3.48 0.96 6.79
N ASP A 41 -3.08 1.86 7.69
CA ASP A 41 -2.47 3.15 7.35
C ASP A 41 -0.97 2.99 7.04
N VAL A 42 -0.67 2.35 5.91
CA VAL A 42 0.70 1.94 5.54
C VAL A 42 1.15 2.51 4.20
N LEU A 43 0.43 3.49 3.62
CA LEU A 43 0.75 4.08 2.31
C LEU A 43 2.22 4.50 2.23
N ARG A 44 2.72 5.12 3.29
CA ARG A 44 4.07 5.69 3.40
C ARG A 44 5.02 4.92 4.32
N GLU A 45 4.62 3.75 4.84
CA GLU A 45 5.49 2.95 5.71
C GLU A 45 6.63 2.26 4.93
N TYR A 46 6.45 2.03 3.63
CA TYR A 46 7.43 1.38 2.76
C TYR A 46 7.84 2.30 1.60
N TYR A 47 9.00 2.01 1.00
CA TYR A 47 9.48 2.76 -0.15
C TYR A 47 8.54 2.57 -1.35
N ILE A 48 7.85 3.64 -1.77
CA ILE A 48 6.99 3.64 -2.96
C ILE A 48 7.87 3.66 -4.21
N VAL A 49 7.72 2.62 -5.02
CA VAL A 49 8.40 2.48 -6.31
C VAL A 49 7.61 3.18 -7.41
N ASP A 50 6.29 2.94 -7.45
CA ASP A 50 5.40 3.50 -8.48
C ASP A 50 3.92 3.37 -8.03
N HIS A 51 3.01 3.98 -8.79
CA HIS A 51 1.57 3.87 -8.59
C HIS A 51 0.78 3.84 -9.92
N PHE A 52 -0.25 3.00 -9.97
CA PHE A 52 -1.03 2.77 -11.18
C PHE A 52 -2.53 2.92 -10.93
N ARG A 53 -3.22 3.54 -11.89
CA ARG A 53 -4.68 3.54 -12.01
C ARG A 53 -5.08 2.57 -13.12
N VAL A 54 -5.77 1.48 -12.75
CA VAL A 54 -6.02 0.33 -13.63
C VAL A 54 -7.19 0.56 -14.59
N PHE A 55 -8.13 1.42 -14.23
CA PHE A 55 -9.29 1.76 -15.06
C PHE A 55 -9.40 3.26 -15.21
N LYS A 56 -9.74 3.70 -16.43
CA LYS A 56 -9.94 5.11 -16.78
C LYS A 56 -11.41 5.35 -17.06
#